data_AF-A0A835M7H2-F1
#
_entry.id   AF-A0A835M7H2-F1
#
_cell.length_a   1.000
_cell.length_b   1.000
_cell.length_c   1.000
_cell.angle_alpha   90.00
_cell.angle_beta   90.00
_cell.angle_gamma   90.00
#
_symmetry.space_group_name_H-M   'P 1'
#
loop_
_entity.id
_entity.type
_entity.pdbx_description
1 polymer ?
#
loop_
_entity_poly.entity_id
_entity_poly.type
_entity_poly.pdbx_seq_one_letter_code
_entity_poly.pdbx_strand_id
1 'polypeptide(L)'
;MNSSSETEGYKPDGRPPDGEDFEKTKGGVGSKRSVPLYRLFSFPDAIYIVLMTLGAIAAIFNGMSVPLMAYLVGQLVDSFGKNAHNKNLVHEVSKIGKSIQLIIAFIGGFLIAFMKGWLLVLVFMSTVPLLVLSGASMSIIINNLATRGQVAYSEAGAIVEQTISSIRTVASFTGERQAINRYNKSLDASYKSSVQEGFAGGIGIGMVMFIVFSSYGLAAWFGAIMIIEKGYTGGDVVCVIFAVVTSSMSLGEASPCMKAFAAGQAAAFNMFETIYRKPDIDSFDTNGCILDDISGDIELKDIHFSYPARPREKIFAGFSLSIPSGTITALVGESGSGKSTVISLIERFYDQQAGEVLIDGINLKEFLLR
;
A
#
# COMPACT_ATOMS: atom_id res chain seq x y z
N MET A 1 21.49 -32.29 29.21
CA MET A 1 20.24 -31.54 29.00
C MET A 1 20.27 -30.99 27.60
N ASN A 2 19.50 -31.62 26.71
CA ASN A 2 19.39 -31.31 25.29
C ASN A 2 18.81 -29.91 25.06
N SER A 3 19.38 -29.14 24.15
CA SER A 3 18.70 -28.85 22.88
C SER A 3 19.69 -28.25 21.88
N SER A 4 19.89 -29.00 20.79
CA SER A 4 20.65 -28.61 19.62
C SER A 4 19.89 -27.52 18.87
N SER A 5 20.60 -26.47 18.48
CA SER A 5 20.13 -25.43 17.57
C SER A 5 19.98 -26.01 16.15
N GLU A 6 18.74 -26.28 15.73
CA GLU A 6 18.43 -26.56 14.33
C GLU A 6 18.36 -25.23 13.56
N THR A 7 19.31 -25.08 12.64
CA THR A 7 19.26 -24.16 11.51
C THR A 7 18.11 -24.57 10.59
N GLU A 8 16.99 -23.85 10.61
CA GLU A 8 15.94 -24.03 9.60
C GLU A 8 16.40 -23.45 8.26
N GLY A 9 16.68 -24.36 7.33
CA GLY A 9 17.03 -24.08 5.96
C GLY A 9 15.85 -23.58 5.13
N TYR A 10 16.17 -22.70 4.19
CA TYR A 10 15.33 -22.30 3.07
C TYR A 10 14.77 -23.53 2.33
N LYS A 11 13.44 -23.72 2.36
CA LYS A 11 12.75 -24.68 1.49
C LYS A 11 12.53 -24.04 0.11
N PRO A 12 13.00 -24.67 -0.99
CA PRO A 12 12.84 -24.15 -2.36
C PRO A 12 11.47 -24.50 -2.97
N ASP A 13 10.59 -25.14 -2.21
CA ASP A 13 9.26 -25.54 -2.64
C ASP A 13 8.29 -24.40 -2.34
N GLY A 14 7.72 -23.79 -3.39
CA GLY A 14 6.67 -22.76 -3.32
C GLY A 14 5.34 -23.22 -2.72
N ARG A 15 5.38 -24.00 -1.64
CA ARG A 15 4.20 -24.37 -0.85
C ARG A 15 3.74 -23.17 -0.02
N PRO A 16 2.42 -22.99 0.15
CA PRO A 16 1.91 -21.97 1.04
C PRO A 16 2.36 -22.28 2.47
N PRO A 17 2.73 -21.28 3.28
CA PRO A 17 2.91 -21.48 4.70
C PRO A 17 1.53 -21.64 5.35
N ASP A 18 1.48 -22.41 6.42
CA ASP A 18 0.34 -22.47 7.32
C ASP A 18 -0.05 -21.04 7.72
N GLY A 19 -1.35 -20.79 7.89
CA GLY A 19 -1.94 -19.45 8.06
C GLY A 19 -1.48 -18.62 9.28
N GLU A 20 -0.35 -18.97 9.88
CA GLU A 20 0.27 -18.36 11.06
C GLU A 20 1.23 -17.20 10.73
N ASP A 21 1.77 -17.11 9.52
CA ASP A 21 2.77 -16.09 9.15
C ASP A 21 2.21 -14.69 8.84
N PHE A 22 0.89 -14.53 8.85
CA PHE A 22 0.24 -13.24 8.61
C PHE A 22 0.11 -12.47 9.92
N GLU A 23 0.89 -11.39 10.04
CA GLU A 23 0.85 -10.50 11.20
C GLU A 23 -0.55 -9.87 11.33
N LYS A 24 -1.35 -10.40 12.26
CA LYS A 24 -2.60 -9.75 12.70
C LYS A 24 -2.23 -8.61 13.64
N THR A 25 -2.17 -7.39 13.13
CA THR A 25 -2.13 -6.21 13.99
C THR A 25 -3.44 -6.14 14.79
N LYS A 26 -3.37 -6.46 16.09
CA LYS A 26 -4.50 -6.39 17.02
C LYS A 26 -4.86 -4.93 17.28
N GLY A 27 -6.02 -4.49 16.80
CA GLY A 27 -6.66 -3.25 17.26
C GLY A 27 -7.70 -2.69 16.27
N GLY A 28 -8.99 -2.82 16.63
CA GLY A 28 -10.09 -2.04 16.05
C GLY A 28 -10.64 -2.53 14.70
N VAL A 29 -11.94 -2.33 14.51
CA VAL A 29 -12.75 -2.73 13.35
C VAL A 29 -12.05 -2.40 12.03
N GLY A 30 -11.65 -3.45 11.28
CA GLY A 30 -10.91 -3.35 10.02
C GLY A 30 -9.41 -3.65 10.15
N SER A 31 -9.04 -4.88 10.55
CA SER A 31 -7.64 -5.34 10.55
C SER A 31 -7.06 -5.23 9.14
N LYS A 32 -6.19 -4.24 8.90
CA LYS A 32 -5.39 -4.15 7.68
C LYS A 32 -4.39 -5.30 7.71
N ARG A 33 -4.68 -6.36 6.98
CA ARG A 33 -3.74 -7.46 6.75
C ARG A 33 -2.62 -6.91 5.85
N SER A 34 -1.38 -6.98 6.31
CA SER A 34 -0.21 -6.54 5.55
C SER A 34 0.82 -7.65 5.47
N VAL A 35 1.55 -7.71 4.36
CA VAL A 35 2.59 -8.71 4.14
C VAL A 35 3.91 -8.20 4.73
N PRO A 36 4.72 -9.06 5.39
CA PRO A 36 6.06 -8.68 5.83
C PRO A 36 6.92 -8.13 4.70
N LEU A 37 7.75 -7.11 4.98
CA LEU A 37 8.49 -6.37 3.94
C LEU A 37 9.41 -7.27 3.11
N TYR A 38 10.04 -8.28 3.72
CA TYR A 38 10.92 -9.21 3.01
C TYR A 38 10.19 -10.08 1.97
N ARG A 39 8.90 -10.40 2.21
CA ARG A 39 8.08 -11.16 1.24
C ARG A 39 7.67 -10.33 0.04
N LEU A 40 7.68 -9.00 0.15
CA LEU A 40 7.49 -8.13 -1.02
C LEU A 40 8.59 -8.39 -2.08
N PHE A 41 9.75 -8.89 -1.64
CA PHE A 41 10.91 -9.23 -2.46
C PHE A 41 11.11 -10.75 -2.53
N SER A 42 10.04 -11.54 -2.55
CA SER A 42 10.14 -13.02 -2.65
C SER A 42 10.32 -13.56 -4.07
N PHE A 43 10.04 -12.74 -5.10
CA PHE A 43 10.16 -13.11 -6.52
C PHE A 43 11.29 -12.41 -7.33
N PRO A 44 12.41 -11.91 -6.77
CA PRO A 44 13.41 -11.22 -7.56
C PRO A 44 14.32 -12.20 -8.31
N ASP A 45 14.54 -11.95 -9.60
CA ASP A 45 15.62 -12.61 -10.34
C ASP A 45 16.99 -12.19 -9.78
N ALA A 46 18.03 -12.99 -10.03
CA ALA A 46 19.40 -12.72 -9.55
C ALA A 46 19.91 -11.32 -9.93
N ILE A 47 19.56 -10.82 -11.12
CA ILE A 47 19.93 -9.48 -11.60
C ILE A 47 19.25 -8.38 -10.77
N TYR A 48 17.99 -8.58 -10.38
CA TYR A 48 17.26 -7.63 -9.54
C TYR A 48 17.86 -7.51 -8.15
N ILE A 49 18.32 -8.62 -7.57
CA ILE A 49 19.02 -8.61 -6.28
C ILE A 49 20.30 -7.78 -6.37
N VAL A 50 21.12 -7.98 -7.42
CA VAL A 50 22.36 -7.22 -7.65
C VAL A 50 22.10 -5.73 -7.85
N LEU A 51 21.07 -5.36 -8.63
CA LEU A 51 20.70 -3.96 -8.82
C LEU A 51 20.21 -3.30 -7.53
N MET A 52 19.44 -4.03 -6.72
CA MET A 52 18.92 -3.52 -5.45
C MET A 52 20.05 -3.29 -4.44
N THR A 53 21.02 -4.21 -4.36
CA THR A 53 22.18 -4.04 -3.47
C THR A 53 23.08 -2.88 -3.91
N LEU A 54 23.36 -2.76 -5.22
CA LEU A 54 24.13 -1.63 -5.76
C LEU A 54 23.42 -0.29 -5.48
N GLY A 55 22.10 -0.24 -5.69
CA GLY A 55 21.28 0.94 -5.42
C GLY A 55 21.23 1.31 -3.94
N ALA A 56 21.16 0.31 -3.05
CA ALA A 56 21.25 0.52 -1.61
C ALA A 56 22.60 1.12 -1.23
N ILE A 57 23.72 0.54 -1.71
CA ILE A 57 25.08 1.04 -1.46
C ILE A 57 25.24 2.49 -1.95
N ALA A 58 24.80 2.79 -3.17
CA ALA A 58 24.85 4.14 -3.72
C ALA A 58 24.04 5.15 -2.88
N ALA A 59 22.89 4.72 -2.34
CA ALA A 59 22.10 5.53 -1.43
C ALA A 59 22.79 5.80 -0.08
N ILE A 60 23.53 4.83 0.47
CA ILE A 60 24.35 5.04 1.68
C ILE A 60 25.37 6.14 1.41
N PHE A 61 26.12 6.05 0.31
CA PHE A 61 27.13 7.04 -0.05
C PHE A 61 26.51 8.43 -0.25
N ASN A 62 25.36 8.52 -0.93
CA ASN A 62 24.65 9.77 -1.11
C ASN A 62 24.03 10.31 0.19
N GLY A 63 23.81 9.45 1.20
CA GLY A 63 23.25 9.84 2.49
C GLY A 63 24.33 10.45 3.37
N MET A 64 25.51 9.83 3.36
CA MET A 64 26.68 10.35 4.07
C MET A 64 27.26 11.61 3.44
N SER A 65 27.04 11.87 2.14
CA SER A 65 27.52 13.08 1.47
C SER A 65 26.95 14.37 2.07
N VAL A 66 25.72 14.31 2.60
CA VAL A 66 25.00 15.49 3.13
C VAL A 66 25.57 15.93 4.50
N PRO A 67 25.76 15.04 5.50
CA PRO A 67 26.51 15.35 6.72
C PRO A 67 27.99 15.67 6.47
N LEU A 68 28.63 14.99 5.50
CA LEU A 68 30.00 15.28 5.11
C LEU A 68 30.11 16.70 4.51
N MET A 69 29.11 17.13 3.75
CA MET A 69 29.01 18.51 3.28
C MET A 69 28.82 19.49 4.44
N ALA A 70 28.05 19.15 5.49
CA ALA A 70 27.94 20.00 6.68
C ALA A 70 29.28 20.12 7.45
N TYR A 71 30.03 19.03 7.55
CA TYR A 71 31.39 19.02 8.11
C TYR A 71 32.36 19.84 7.26
N LEU A 72 32.33 19.63 5.94
CA LEU A 72 33.13 20.41 4.98
C LEU A 72 32.73 21.88 5.05
N VAL A 73 31.45 22.22 5.16
CA VAL A 73 30.97 23.60 5.36
C VAL A 73 31.47 24.18 6.68
N GLY A 74 31.53 23.41 7.77
CA GLY A 74 32.17 23.85 9.03
C GLY A 74 33.66 24.18 8.85
N GLN A 75 34.41 23.31 8.19
CA GLN A 75 35.81 23.58 7.83
C GLN A 75 35.94 24.73 6.83
N LEU A 76 34.96 24.88 5.94
CA LEU A 76 34.88 25.92 4.93
C LEU A 76 34.56 27.26 5.60
N VAL A 77 33.75 27.31 6.67
CA VAL A 77 33.55 28.52 7.51
C VAL A 77 34.85 28.92 8.21
N ASP A 78 35.63 27.95 8.69
CA ASP A 78 36.97 28.22 9.23
C ASP A 78 37.96 28.67 8.12
N SER A 79 37.72 28.27 6.86
CA SER A 79 38.57 28.56 5.71
C SER A 79 38.11 29.77 4.87
N PHE A 80 36.88 30.27 5.08
CA PHE A 80 36.23 31.30 4.26
C PHE A 80 36.45 32.72 4.76
N GLY A 81 37.70 32.92 5.17
CA GLY A 81 38.50 34.00 4.63
C GLY A 81 38.78 33.95 3.10
N LYS A 82 38.16 33.11 2.24
CA LYS A 82 37.86 33.36 0.79
C LYS A 82 37.18 32.19 0.02
N ASN A 83 36.11 32.57 -0.72
CA ASN A 83 35.54 32.16 -2.03
C ASN A 83 35.39 30.68 -2.48
N ALA A 84 34.14 30.29 -2.82
CA ALA A 84 33.76 29.13 -3.64
C ALA A 84 32.35 29.32 -4.21
N HIS A 85 32.16 28.77 -5.40
CA HIS A 85 30.90 28.74 -6.13
C HIS A 85 30.75 27.38 -6.84
N ASN A 86 29.49 26.93 -6.97
CA ASN A 86 28.92 25.92 -7.92
C ASN A 86 29.13 24.43 -7.58
N LYS A 87 28.24 23.47 -7.92
CA LYS A 87 27.10 23.40 -8.87
C LYS A 87 26.17 22.20 -8.53
N ASN A 88 25.05 22.12 -9.26
CA ASN A 88 23.85 21.26 -9.15
C ASN A 88 23.91 19.82 -9.76
N LEU A 89 22.78 19.08 -9.56
CA LEU A 89 22.12 17.98 -10.34
C LEU A 89 22.50 16.52 -9.93
N VAL A 90 21.64 15.47 -9.90
CA VAL A 90 20.53 15.00 -10.78
C VAL A 90 19.55 14.08 -9.99
N HIS A 91 18.31 13.95 -10.47
CA HIS A 91 17.18 13.18 -9.90
C HIS A 91 16.95 11.83 -10.63
N GLU A 92 16.21 10.92 -9.97
CA GLU A 92 15.56 9.68 -10.47
C GLU A 92 16.29 8.33 -10.43
N VAL A 93 16.45 7.77 -9.21
CA VAL A 93 16.16 6.34 -8.84
C VAL A 93 15.56 6.33 -7.40
N SER A 94 14.71 7.32 -7.11
CA SER A 94 14.82 8.13 -5.89
C SER A 94 13.84 7.80 -4.75
N LYS A 95 13.34 6.57 -4.57
CA LYS A 95 12.40 6.28 -3.45
C LYS A 95 12.92 5.29 -2.43
N ILE A 96 13.39 4.12 -2.88
CA ILE A 96 14.01 3.12 -1.99
C ILE A 96 15.38 3.62 -1.52
N GLY A 97 16.22 4.02 -2.49
CA GLY A 97 17.50 4.64 -2.21
C GLY A 97 17.33 5.90 -1.36
N LYS A 98 16.35 6.77 -1.67
CA LYS A 98 16.11 7.98 -0.88
C LYS A 98 15.73 7.68 0.57
N SER A 99 14.95 6.63 0.87
CA SER A 99 14.63 6.27 2.26
C SER A 99 15.88 5.87 3.05
N ILE A 100 16.72 5.01 2.46
CA ILE A 100 17.98 4.56 3.06
C ILE A 100 18.95 5.74 3.21
N GLN A 101 19.04 6.58 2.18
CA GLN A 101 19.82 7.81 2.16
C GLN A 101 19.44 8.74 3.31
N LEU A 102 18.15 9.00 3.50
CA LEU A 102 17.65 9.94 4.51
C LEU A 102 17.87 9.41 5.94
N ILE A 103 17.73 8.10 6.15
CA ILE A 103 18.02 7.45 7.44
C ILE A 103 19.51 7.53 7.77
N ILE A 104 20.37 7.27 6.80
CA ILE A 104 21.83 7.31 6.99
C ILE A 104 22.33 8.74 7.14
N ALA A 105 21.76 9.69 6.40
CA ALA A 105 22.03 11.11 6.57
C ALA A 105 21.66 11.57 7.99
N PHE A 106 20.51 11.11 8.51
CA PHE A 106 20.08 11.39 9.87
C PHE A 106 21.06 10.84 10.91
N ILE A 107 21.39 9.54 10.84
CA ILE A 107 22.30 8.89 11.78
C ILE A 107 23.72 9.49 11.69
N GLY A 108 24.23 9.68 10.47
CA GLY A 108 25.56 10.24 10.21
C GLY A 108 25.68 11.69 10.67
N GLY A 109 24.66 12.52 10.40
CA GLY A 109 24.61 13.90 10.86
C GLY A 109 24.56 14.01 12.38
N PHE A 110 23.79 13.15 13.05
CA PHE A 110 23.75 13.10 14.51
C PHE A 110 25.10 12.66 15.11
N LEU A 111 25.75 11.66 14.51
CA LEU A 111 27.03 11.13 15.00
C LEU A 111 28.14 12.17 14.90
N ILE A 112 28.22 12.88 13.76
CA ILE A 112 29.19 13.97 13.55
C ILE A 112 28.93 15.12 14.53
N ALA A 113 27.65 15.49 14.73
CA ALA A 113 27.28 16.55 15.66
C ALA A 113 27.66 16.19 17.11
N PHE A 114 27.46 14.94 17.54
CA PHE A 114 27.86 14.46 18.86
C PHE A 114 29.37 14.47 19.07
N MET A 115 30.15 14.08 18.05
CA MET A 115 31.61 14.10 18.11
C MET A 115 32.18 15.52 18.20
N LYS A 116 31.55 16.49 17.49
CA LYS A 116 31.98 17.88 17.45
C LYS A 116 31.55 18.69 18.68
N GLY A 117 30.37 18.42 19.23
CA GLY A 117 29.83 19.26 20.31
C GLY A 117 28.61 18.67 21.01
N TRP A 118 28.84 17.68 21.87
CA TRP A 118 27.78 16.98 22.61
C TRP A 118 26.85 17.92 23.43
N LEU A 119 27.39 18.98 24.03
CA LEU A 119 26.62 19.97 24.79
C LEU A 119 25.63 20.76 23.91
N LEU A 120 26.03 21.10 22.67
CA LEU A 120 25.18 21.84 21.74
C LEU A 120 24.07 20.92 21.20
N VAL A 121 24.40 19.66 20.91
CA VAL A 121 23.44 18.65 20.45
C VAL A 121 22.35 18.37 21.48
N LEU A 122 22.68 18.34 22.78
CA LEU A 122 21.70 18.14 23.85
C LEU A 122 20.63 19.25 23.89
N VAL A 123 21.04 20.51 23.71
CA VAL A 123 20.10 21.65 23.64
C VAL A 123 19.20 21.52 22.41
N PHE A 124 19.77 21.11 21.28
CA PHE A 124 19.01 20.87 20.05
C PHE A 124 18.04 19.69 20.17
N MET A 125 18.43 18.61 20.83
CA MET A 125 17.57 17.47 21.11
C MET A 125 16.32 17.86 21.89
N SER A 126 16.35 18.92 22.70
CA SER A 126 15.15 19.44 23.35
C SER A 126 14.13 20.04 22.38
N THR A 127 14.56 20.50 21.20
CA THR A 127 13.70 21.10 20.18
C THR A 127 13.09 20.07 19.21
N VAL A 128 13.71 18.89 19.10
CA VAL A 128 13.28 17.81 18.19
C VAL A 128 11.88 17.28 18.55
N PRO A 129 11.55 16.96 19.83
CA PRO A 129 10.20 16.51 20.21
C PRO A 129 9.11 17.52 19.87
N LEU A 130 9.38 18.82 20.03
CA LEU A 130 8.43 19.89 19.69
C LEU A 130 8.15 19.92 18.18
N LEU A 131 9.21 19.77 17.37
CA LEU A 131 9.10 19.73 15.91
C LEU A 131 8.36 18.48 15.43
N VAL A 132 8.67 17.31 16.01
CA VAL A 132 7.97 16.04 15.72
C VAL A 132 6.50 16.12 16.09
N LEU A 133 6.15 16.68 17.26
CA LEU A 133 4.76 16.82 17.70
C LEU A 133 3.97 17.77 16.79
N SER A 134 4.55 18.91 16.43
CA SER A 134 3.94 19.88 15.51
C SER A 134 3.75 19.27 14.11
N GLY A 135 4.78 18.63 13.55
CA GLY A 135 4.69 17.96 12.25
C GLY A 135 3.71 16.79 12.23
N ALA A 136 3.68 15.96 13.28
CA ALA A 136 2.77 14.82 13.39
C ALA A 136 1.30 15.28 13.51
N SER A 137 1.01 16.24 14.38
CA SER A 137 -0.33 16.81 14.54
C SER A 137 -0.84 17.44 13.24
N MET A 138 -0.01 18.24 12.56
CA MET A 138 -0.30 18.77 11.24
C MET A 138 -0.62 17.64 10.25
N SER A 139 0.22 16.60 10.17
CA SER A 139 0.02 15.49 9.24
C SER A 139 -1.29 14.77 9.49
N ILE A 140 -1.65 14.53 10.75
CA ILE A 140 -2.90 13.85 11.12
C ILE A 140 -4.11 14.70 10.73
N ILE A 141 -4.10 16.00 11.05
CA ILE A 141 -5.21 16.91 10.75
C ILE A 141 -5.43 17.02 9.24
N ILE A 142 -4.35 17.23 8.47
CA ILE A 142 -4.42 17.33 7.00
C ILE A 142 -4.88 16.01 6.39
N ASN A 143 -4.31 14.87 6.79
CA ASN A 143 -4.73 13.57 6.23
C ASN A 143 -6.21 13.30 6.51
N ASN A 144 -6.72 13.66 7.69
CA ASN A 144 -8.13 13.48 8.03
C ASN A 144 -9.05 14.40 7.22
N LEU A 145 -8.69 15.68 7.05
CA LEU A 145 -9.47 16.63 6.24
C LEU A 145 -9.43 16.28 4.76
N ALA A 146 -8.27 15.89 4.23
CA ALA A 146 -8.09 15.42 2.86
C ALA A 146 -8.93 14.16 2.60
N THR A 147 -8.93 13.19 3.52
CA THR A 147 -9.75 11.97 3.40
C THR A 147 -11.25 12.31 3.35
N ARG A 148 -11.72 13.21 4.21
CA ARG A 148 -13.12 13.67 4.20
C ARG A 148 -13.48 14.39 2.91
N GLY A 149 -12.59 15.24 2.41
CA GLY A 149 -12.73 15.92 1.12
C GLY A 149 -12.83 14.92 -0.02
N GLN A 150 -11.94 13.92 -0.04
CA GLN A 150 -11.92 12.89 -1.07
C GLN A 150 -13.19 12.03 -1.08
N VAL A 151 -13.75 11.70 0.09
CA VAL A 151 -15.03 10.98 0.19
C VAL A 151 -16.17 11.81 -0.39
N ALA A 152 -16.29 13.09 -0.01
CA ALA A 152 -17.31 13.99 -0.56
C ALA A 152 -17.15 14.16 -2.08
N TYR A 153 -15.91 14.24 -2.58
CA TYR A 153 -15.62 14.33 -4.01
C TYR A 153 -15.98 13.04 -4.76
N SER A 154 -15.74 11.87 -4.17
CA SER A 154 -16.11 10.59 -4.77
C SER A 154 -17.63 10.42 -4.90
N GLU A 155 -18.41 10.95 -3.94
CA GLU A 155 -19.87 10.98 -4.02
C GLU A 155 -20.35 11.87 -5.17
N ALA A 156 -19.74 13.04 -5.34
CA ALA A 156 -20.01 13.92 -6.48
C ALA A 156 -19.68 13.23 -7.82
N GLY A 157 -18.56 12.50 -7.87
CA GLY A 157 -18.15 11.69 -9.02
C GLY A 157 -19.17 10.61 -9.37
N ALA A 158 -19.68 9.88 -8.36
CA ALA A 158 -20.71 8.86 -8.56
C ALA A 158 -22.03 9.45 -9.10
N ILE A 159 -22.44 10.64 -8.66
CA ILE A 159 -23.61 11.35 -9.19
C ILE A 159 -23.44 11.65 -10.68
N VAL A 160 -22.25 12.12 -11.08
CA VAL A 160 -21.94 12.41 -12.50
C VAL A 160 -21.92 11.12 -13.32
N GLU A 161 -21.26 10.08 -12.83
CA GLU A 161 -21.19 8.77 -13.49
C GLU A 161 -22.58 8.19 -13.75
N GLN A 162 -23.46 8.18 -12.74
CA GLN A 162 -24.84 7.73 -12.88
C GLN A 162 -25.64 8.59 -13.87
N THR A 163 -25.46 9.92 -13.82
CA THR A 163 -26.17 10.86 -14.69
C THR A 163 -25.77 10.69 -16.16
N ILE A 164 -24.47 10.54 -16.43
CA ILE A 164 -23.94 10.35 -17.79
C ILE A 164 -24.29 8.95 -18.30
N SER A 165 -24.14 7.91 -17.48
CA SER A 165 -24.48 6.54 -17.85
C SER A 165 -25.96 6.39 -18.24
N SER A 166 -26.85 7.18 -17.63
CA SER A 166 -28.30 7.17 -17.90
C SER A 166 -28.80 8.47 -18.52
N ILE A 167 -27.97 9.14 -19.35
CA ILE A 167 -28.28 10.49 -19.85
C ILE A 167 -29.60 10.57 -20.62
N ARG A 168 -29.95 9.52 -21.39
CA ARG A 168 -31.21 9.47 -22.14
C ARG A 168 -32.42 9.51 -21.22
N THR A 169 -32.35 8.84 -20.07
CA THR A 169 -33.41 8.83 -19.04
C THR A 169 -33.51 10.20 -18.36
N VAL A 170 -32.38 10.82 -18.02
CA VAL A 170 -32.37 12.15 -17.41
C VAL A 170 -33.00 13.19 -18.35
N ALA A 171 -32.66 13.14 -19.64
CA ALA A 171 -33.24 14.01 -20.65
C ALA A 171 -34.74 13.73 -20.87
N SER A 172 -35.18 12.47 -20.91
CA SER A 172 -36.60 12.12 -21.12
C SER A 172 -37.51 12.57 -19.98
N PHE A 173 -36.97 12.65 -18.75
CA PHE A 173 -37.68 13.16 -17.58
C PHE A 173 -37.41 14.66 -17.31
N THR A 174 -36.69 15.34 -18.21
CA THR A 174 -36.29 16.77 -18.06
C THR A 174 -35.59 17.06 -16.73
N GLY A 175 -34.81 16.08 -16.24
CA GLY A 175 -34.20 16.06 -14.90
C GLY A 175 -32.84 16.75 -14.78
N GLU A 176 -32.35 17.37 -15.84
CA GLU A 176 -31.00 17.96 -15.94
C GLU A 176 -30.72 18.96 -14.81
N ARG A 177 -31.67 19.86 -14.55
CA ARG A 177 -31.54 20.89 -13.51
C ARG A 177 -31.50 20.28 -12.11
N GLN A 178 -32.19 19.16 -11.90
CA GLN A 178 -32.16 18.43 -10.64
C GLN A 178 -30.80 17.73 -10.45
N ALA A 179 -30.25 17.13 -11.50
CA ALA A 179 -28.93 16.51 -11.48
C ALA A 179 -27.82 17.53 -11.16
N ILE A 180 -27.84 18.69 -11.82
CA ILE A 180 -26.91 19.81 -11.56
C ILE A 180 -27.01 20.27 -10.10
N ASN A 181 -28.22 20.43 -9.56
CA ASN A 181 -28.38 20.87 -8.17
C ASN A 181 -27.87 19.83 -7.16
N ARG A 182 -28.08 18.53 -7.41
CA ARG A 182 -27.51 17.47 -6.57
C ARG A 182 -25.98 17.48 -6.61
N TYR A 183 -25.39 17.66 -7.79
CA TYR A 183 -23.96 17.76 -7.96
C TYR A 183 -23.38 18.98 -7.20
N ASN A 184 -23.97 20.16 -7.38
CA ASN A 184 -23.55 21.38 -6.66
C ASN A 184 -23.66 21.24 -5.13
N LYS A 185 -24.71 20.56 -4.63
CA LYS A 185 -24.86 20.29 -3.20
C LYS A 185 -23.75 19.38 -2.65
N SER A 186 -23.36 18.35 -3.42
CA SER A 186 -22.26 17.46 -3.05
C SER A 186 -20.90 18.19 -3.11
N LEU A 187 -20.72 19.07 -4.10
CA LEU A 187 -19.52 19.92 -4.21
C LEU A 187 -19.37 20.94 -3.08
N ASP A 188 -20.45 21.51 -2.54
CA ASP A 188 -20.35 22.47 -1.42
C ASP A 188 -19.71 21.84 -0.18
N ALA A 189 -20.00 20.57 0.09
CA ALA A 189 -19.38 19.82 1.17
C ALA A 189 -17.87 19.62 0.92
N SER A 190 -17.49 19.25 -0.30
CA SER A 190 -16.08 19.11 -0.72
C SER A 190 -15.35 20.45 -0.61
N TYR A 191 -15.96 21.54 -1.08
CA TYR A 191 -15.37 22.88 -1.06
C TYR A 191 -15.08 23.35 0.37
N LYS A 192 -16.05 23.21 1.29
CA LYS A 192 -15.84 23.56 2.70
C LYS A 192 -14.71 22.74 3.33
N SER A 193 -14.61 21.45 3.02
CA SER A 193 -13.52 20.59 3.49
C SER A 193 -12.17 21.07 2.97
N SER A 194 -12.07 21.42 1.68
CA SER A 194 -10.85 21.93 1.06
C SER A 194 -10.41 23.28 1.63
N VAL A 195 -11.35 24.18 1.94
CA VAL A 195 -11.04 25.46 2.61
C VAL A 195 -10.48 25.23 4.01
N GLN A 196 -11.08 24.33 4.79
CA GLN A 196 -10.59 23.97 6.12
C GLN A 196 -9.22 23.28 6.06
N GLU A 197 -9.01 22.41 5.08
CA GLU A 197 -7.73 21.76 4.82
C GLU A 197 -6.64 22.79 4.51
N GLY A 198 -6.92 23.75 3.60
CA GLY A 198 -5.98 24.81 3.25
C GLY A 198 -5.61 25.69 4.45
N PHE A 199 -6.60 26.06 5.27
CA PHE A 199 -6.37 26.85 6.48
C PHE A 199 -5.56 26.09 7.53
N ALA A 200 -5.91 24.82 7.80
CA ALA A 200 -5.17 23.95 8.70
C ALA A 200 -3.74 23.68 8.20
N GLY A 201 -3.57 23.52 6.88
CA GLY A 201 -2.27 23.39 6.24
C GLY A 201 -1.40 24.63 6.40
N GLY A 202 -1.97 25.82 6.18
CA GLY A 202 -1.28 27.09 6.38
C GLY A 202 -0.80 27.30 7.81
N ILE A 203 -1.68 27.09 8.80
CA ILE A 203 -1.31 27.18 10.23
C ILE A 203 -0.26 26.13 10.59
N GLY A 204 -0.43 24.89 10.12
CA GLY A 204 0.51 23.80 10.39
C GLY A 204 1.91 24.09 9.89
N ILE A 205 2.06 24.50 8.62
CA ILE A 205 3.36 24.88 8.04
C ILE A 205 3.94 26.08 8.78
N GLY A 206 3.12 27.08 9.08
CA GLY A 206 3.54 28.27 9.82
C GLY A 206 4.10 27.93 11.20
N MET A 207 3.44 27.05 11.95
CA MET A 207 3.87 26.61 13.28
C MET A 207 5.20 25.83 13.22
N VAL A 208 5.36 24.93 12.25
CA VAL A 208 6.61 24.19 12.05
C VAL A 208 7.76 25.15 11.71
N MET A 209 7.53 26.10 10.79
CA MET A 209 8.55 27.09 10.40
C MET A 209 8.92 28.01 11.56
N PHE A 210 7.96 28.42 12.38
CA PHE A 210 8.22 29.23 13.57
C PHE A 210 9.13 28.50 14.58
N ILE A 211 8.88 27.21 14.83
CA ILE A 211 9.72 26.38 15.72
C ILE A 211 11.14 26.25 15.16
N VAL A 212 11.29 26.06 13.85
CA VAL A 212 12.60 25.96 13.18
C VAL A 212 13.39 27.26 13.29
N PHE A 213 12.79 28.43 13.02
CA PHE A 213 13.51 29.70 13.16
C PHE A 213 13.82 30.04 14.62
N SER A 214 12.94 29.67 15.55
CA SER A 214 13.19 29.84 16.99
C SER A 214 14.34 28.96 17.47
N SER A 215 14.45 27.72 16.97
CA SER A 215 15.56 26.83 17.32
C SER A 215 16.89 27.33 16.75
N TYR A 216 16.90 27.90 15.54
CA TYR A 216 18.09 28.58 15.00
C TYR A 216 18.55 29.76 15.87
N GLY A 217 17.61 30.59 16.34
CA GLY A 217 17.92 31.71 17.23
C GLY A 217 18.53 31.23 18.55
N LEU A 218 17.92 30.21 19.17
CA LEU A 218 18.44 29.60 20.40
C LEU A 218 19.83 29.00 20.20
N ALA A 219 20.06 28.37 19.06
CA ALA A 219 21.31 27.74 18.71
C ALA A 219 22.44 28.73 18.47
N ALA A 220 22.16 29.83 17.78
CA ALA A 220 23.13 30.90 17.58
C ALA A 220 23.48 31.56 18.93
N TRP A 221 22.49 31.81 19.78
CA TRP A 221 22.68 32.38 21.11
C TRP A 221 23.54 31.48 22.02
N PHE A 222 23.14 30.22 22.18
CA PHE A 222 23.86 29.27 23.03
C PHE A 222 25.23 28.89 22.44
N GLY A 223 25.32 28.80 21.11
CA GLY A 223 26.57 28.61 20.38
C GLY A 223 27.57 29.75 20.61
N ALA A 224 27.12 31.00 20.63
CA ALA A 224 27.96 32.14 20.94
C ALA A 224 28.54 32.07 22.37
N ILE A 225 27.72 31.68 23.35
CA ILE A 225 28.19 31.49 24.75
C ILE A 225 29.24 30.37 24.82
N MET A 226 29.02 29.26 24.11
CA MET A 226 29.97 28.13 24.07
C MET A 226 31.31 28.47 23.42
N ILE A 227 31.33 29.37 22.43
CA ILE A 227 32.57 29.90 21.84
C ILE A 227 33.36 30.70 22.89
N ILE A 228 32.68 31.54 23.67
CA ILE A 228 33.31 32.42 24.66
C ILE A 228 33.80 31.65 25.89
N GLU A 229 33.00 30.74 26.44
CA GLU A 229 33.27 30.09 27.73
C GLU A 229 34.00 28.75 27.63
N LYS A 230 33.83 28.01 26.52
CA LYS A 230 34.32 26.63 26.38
C LYS A 230 35.27 26.41 25.20
N GLY A 231 35.67 27.49 24.51
CA GLY A 231 36.66 27.42 23.42
C GLY A 231 36.19 26.68 22.18
N TYR A 232 34.88 26.60 21.93
CA TYR A 232 34.35 26.09 20.67
C TYR A 232 34.73 27.02 19.51
N THR A 233 34.99 26.47 18.33
CA THR A 233 35.18 27.29 17.13
C THR A 233 33.83 27.67 16.50
N GLY A 234 33.80 28.78 15.75
CA GLY A 234 32.61 29.16 14.97
C GLY A 234 32.22 28.08 13.95
N GLY A 235 33.21 27.42 13.33
CA GLY A 235 33.01 26.30 12.43
C GLY A 235 32.34 25.10 13.10
N ASP A 236 32.70 24.77 14.35
CA ASP A 236 32.08 23.67 15.10
C ASP A 236 30.59 23.95 15.40
N VAL A 237 30.26 25.18 15.80
CA VAL A 237 28.86 25.58 16.07
C VAL A 237 28.03 25.53 14.80
N VAL A 238 28.51 26.13 13.70
CA VAL A 238 27.79 26.10 12.42
C VAL A 238 27.64 24.69 11.88
N CYS A 239 28.68 23.85 12.01
CA CYS A 239 28.64 22.44 11.62
C CYS A 239 27.54 21.68 12.37
N VAL A 240 27.43 21.86 13.70
CA VAL A 240 26.41 21.18 14.51
C VAL A 240 25.00 21.66 14.13
N ILE A 241 24.81 22.96 13.93
CA ILE A 241 23.53 23.55 13.52
C ILE A 241 23.08 22.96 12.17
N PHE A 242 23.94 23.00 11.16
CA PHE A 242 23.64 22.46 9.84
C PHE A 242 23.38 20.95 9.88
N ALA A 243 24.24 20.18 10.56
CA ALA A 243 24.10 18.74 10.66
C ALA A 243 22.75 18.33 11.29
N VAL A 244 22.34 18.98 12.38
CA VAL A 244 21.08 18.67 13.07
C VAL A 244 19.86 19.02 12.22
N VAL A 245 19.86 20.19 11.57
CA VAL A 245 18.71 20.63 10.76
C VAL A 245 18.57 19.75 9.53
N THR A 246 19.66 19.52 8.79
CA THR A 246 19.59 18.71 7.57
C THR A 246 19.21 17.26 7.90
N SER A 247 19.65 16.74 9.05
CA SER A 247 19.18 15.45 9.59
C SER A 247 17.67 15.48 9.88
N SER A 248 17.19 16.50 10.58
CA SER A 248 15.77 16.63 10.96
C SER A 248 14.85 16.74 9.74
N MET A 249 15.26 17.49 8.71
CA MET A 249 14.53 17.58 7.44
C MET A 249 14.52 16.23 6.71
N SER A 250 15.65 15.50 6.74
CA SER A 250 15.75 14.20 6.10
C SER A 250 14.76 13.19 6.68
N LEU A 251 14.59 13.19 8.01
CA LEU A 251 13.59 12.37 8.69
C LEU A 251 12.16 12.70 8.24
N GLY A 252 11.86 13.99 8.03
CA GLY A 252 10.56 14.44 7.50
C GLY A 252 10.28 13.90 6.09
N GLU A 253 11.25 13.94 5.20
CA GLU A 253 11.13 13.42 3.83
C GLU A 253 11.06 11.88 3.74
N ALA A 254 11.48 11.16 4.79
CA ALA A 254 11.37 9.70 4.83
C ALA A 254 9.92 9.22 5.06
N SER A 255 9.08 10.05 5.68
CA SER A 255 7.69 9.69 6.05
C SER A 255 6.81 9.30 4.85
N PRO A 256 6.77 10.06 3.72
CA PRO A 256 6.06 9.63 2.51
C PRO A 256 6.54 8.28 1.96
N CYS A 257 7.84 8.00 2.05
CA CYS A 257 8.39 6.73 1.57
C CYS A 257 7.92 5.56 2.44
N MET A 258 7.90 5.73 3.77
CA MET A 258 7.33 4.74 4.68
C MET A 258 5.85 4.46 4.39
N LYS A 259 5.05 5.51 4.11
CA LYS A 259 3.65 5.36 3.70
C LYS A 259 3.52 4.56 2.40
N ALA A 260 4.39 4.80 1.42
CA ALA A 260 4.40 4.07 0.16
C ALA A 260 4.70 2.57 0.36
N PHE A 261 5.66 2.23 1.23
CA PHE A 261 5.93 0.84 1.59
C PHE A 261 4.73 0.18 2.28
N ALA A 262 4.10 0.85 3.25
CA ALA A 262 2.92 0.32 3.93
C ALA A 262 1.75 0.08 2.96
N ALA A 263 1.53 0.98 2.01
CA ALA A 263 0.53 0.80 0.95
C ALA A 263 0.88 -0.38 0.04
N GLY A 264 2.15 -0.53 -0.35
CA GLY A 264 2.64 -1.67 -1.12
C GLY A 264 2.43 -3.01 -0.40
N GLN A 265 2.73 -3.07 0.90
CA GLN A 265 2.52 -4.27 1.73
C GLN A 265 1.04 -4.67 1.84
N ALA A 266 0.13 -3.69 1.90
CA ALA A 266 -1.31 -3.94 1.93
C ALA A 266 -1.85 -4.38 0.57
N ALA A 267 -1.39 -3.78 -0.53
CA ALA A 267 -1.78 -4.18 -1.89
C ALA A 267 -1.29 -5.59 -2.21
N ALA A 268 -0.04 -5.90 -1.86
CA ALA A 268 0.56 -7.21 -2.05
C ALA A 268 -0.18 -8.31 -1.25
N PHE A 269 -0.81 -7.97 -0.12
CA PHE A 269 -1.60 -8.94 0.64
C PHE A 269 -2.73 -9.55 -0.21
N ASN A 270 -3.56 -8.70 -0.84
CA ASN A 270 -4.66 -9.16 -1.68
C ASN A 270 -4.16 -9.93 -2.91
N MET A 271 -3.01 -9.52 -3.47
CA MET A 271 -2.38 -10.22 -4.59
C MET A 271 -1.91 -11.62 -4.17
N PHE A 272 -1.20 -11.75 -3.05
CA PHE A 272 -0.75 -13.04 -2.55
C PHE A 272 -1.91 -13.93 -2.11
N GLU A 273 -2.95 -13.38 -1.48
CA GLU A 273 -4.17 -14.13 -1.16
C GLU A 273 -4.81 -14.72 -2.42
N THR A 274 -4.79 -14.00 -3.53
CA THR A 274 -5.32 -14.49 -4.81
C THR A 274 -4.38 -15.52 -5.46
N ILE A 275 -3.07 -15.27 -5.49
CA ILE A 275 -2.07 -16.17 -6.11
C ILE A 275 -2.01 -17.52 -5.39
N TYR A 276 -2.04 -17.53 -4.06
CA TYR A 276 -1.95 -18.75 -3.26
C TYR A 276 -3.31 -19.39 -2.97
N ARG A 277 -4.41 -18.80 -3.42
CA ARG A 277 -5.73 -19.41 -3.30
C ARG A 277 -5.78 -20.66 -4.19
N LYS A 278 -6.00 -21.82 -3.58
CA LYS A 278 -6.37 -23.03 -4.32
C LYS A 278 -7.85 -22.94 -4.72
N PRO A 279 -8.18 -23.00 -6.02
CA PRO A 279 -9.57 -23.06 -6.46
C PRO A 279 -10.16 -24.44 -6.13
N ASP A 280 -11.46 -24.50 -5.82
CA ASP A 280 -12.17 -25.78 -5.60
C ASP A 280 -12.33 -26.56 -6.92
N ILE A 281 -12.46 -25.82 -8.03
CA ILE A 281 -12.49 -26.34 -9.40
C ILE A 281 -11.21 -25.84 -10.09
N ASP A 282 -10.20 -26.70 -10.18
CA ASP A 282 -8.91 -26.37 -10.81
C ASP A 282 -8.92 -26.80 -12.28
N SER A 283 -8.87 -25.83 -13.20
CA SER A 283 -8.79 -26.07 -14.64
C SER A 283 -7.39 -26.50 -15.11
N PHE A 284 -6.37 -26.36 -14.26
CA PHE A 284 -4.99 -26.75 -14.58
C PHE A 284 -4.59 -28.10 -13.99
N ASP A 285 -5.46 -28.72 -13.18
CA ASP A 285 -5.21 -30.06 -12.67
C ASP A 285 -5.32 -31.08 -13.82
N THR A 286 -4.29 -31.92 -13.96
CA THR A 286 -4.18 -32.93 -15.03
C THR A 286 -4.59 -34.33 -14.59
N ASN A 287 -5.03 -34.50 -13.34
CA ASN A 287 -5.34 -35.81 -12.76
C ASN A 287 -6.73 -36.36 -13.12
N GLY A 288 -7.52 -35.65 -13.93
CA GLY A 288 -8.85 -36.09 -14.35
C GLY A 288 -8.85 -37.17 -15.44
N CYS A 289 -9.96 -37.87 -15.56
CA CYS A 289 -10.22 -38.84 -16.62
C CYS A 289 -10.47 -38.15 -17.97
N ILE A 290 -9.88 -38.68 -19.04
CA ILE A 290 -10.17 -38.32 -20.42
C ILE A 290 -10.85 -39.53 -21.06
N LEU A 291 -12.07 -39.35 -21.55
CA LEU A 291 -12.74 -40.37 -22.36
C LEU A 291 -12.34 -40.21 -23.82
N ASP A 292 -11.91 -41.30 -24.45
CA ASP A 292 -11.56 -41.32 -25.87
C ASP A 292 -12.79 -41.17 -26.79
N ASP A 293 -13.95 -41.65 -26.32
CA ASP A 293 -15.24 -41.56 -27.04
C ASP A 293 -16.36 -41.19 -26.06
N ILE A 294 -17.12 -40.14 -26.38
CA ILE A 294 -18.23 -39.62 -25.58
C ILE A 294 -19.51 -39.83 -26.37
N SER A 295 -20.40 -40.69 -25.85
CA SER A 295 -21.71 -40.97 -26.46
C SER A 295 -22.67 -39.78 -26.29
N GLY A 296 -22.51 -39.00 -25.22
CA GLY A 296 -23.25 -37.76 -24.97
C GLY A 296 -24.57 -37.97 -24.22
N ASP A 297 -24.67 -39.01 -23.40
CA ASP A 297 -25.77 -39.20 -22.45
C ASP A 297 -25.51 -38.33 -21.21
N ILE A 298 -26.46 -37.47 -20.84
CA ILE A 298 -26.31 -36.53 -19.71
C ILE A 298 -27.42 -36.79 -18.70
N GLU A 299 -27.04 -36.96 -17.43
CA GLU A 299 -27.98 -37.22 -16.35
C GLU A 299 -27.70 -36.32 -15.13
N LEU A 300 -28.72 -35.58 -14.71
CA LEU A 300 -28.74 -34.81 -13.47
C LEU A 300 -29.61 -35.57 -12.47
N LYS A 301 -29.06 -35.97 -11.32
CA LYS A 301 -29.75 -36.72 -10.27
C LYS A 301 -29.87 -35.91 -8.99
N ASP A 302 -31.11 -35.66 -8.58
CA ASP A 302 -31.47 -35.05 -7.29
C ASP A 302 -30.66 -33.78 -6.96
N ILE A 303 -30.48 -32.91 -7.95
CA ILE A 303 -29.61 -31.75 -7.85
C ILE A 303 -30.20 -30.73 -6.88
N HIS A 304 -29.36 -30.34 -5.91
CA HIS A 304 -29.60 -29.22 -5.01
C HIS A 304 -28.53 -28.16 -5.24
N PHE A 305 -28.97 -26.94 -5.56
CA PHE A 305 -28.04 -25.88 -5.95
C PHE A 305 -28.55 -24.48 -5.58
N SER A 306 -27.61 -23.66 -5.11
CA SER A 306 -27.74 -22.21 -4.92
C SER A 306 -26.47 -21.54 -5.42
N TYR A 307 -26.58 -20.40 -6.07
CA TYR A 307 -25.40 -19.64 -6.49
C TYR A 307 -24.62 -19.11 -5.27
N PRO A 308 -23.27 -19.11 -5.29
CA PRO A 308 -22.45 -18.59 -4.19
C PRO A 308 -22.74 -17.14 -3.82
N ALA A 309 -23.13 -16.31 -4.80
CA ALA A 309 -23.51 -14.92 -4.56
C ALA A 309 -24.83 -14.77 -3.78
N ARG A 310 -25.70 -15.80 -3.78
CA ARG A 310 -27.00 -15.82 -3.11
C ARG A 310 -27.28 -17.17 -2.46
N PRO A 311 -26.55 -17.53 -1.39
CA PRO A 311 -26.59 -18.88 -0.83
C PRO A 311 -27.95 -19.27 -0.22
N ARG A 312 -28.77 -18.27 0.14
CA ARG A 312 -30.11 -18.49 0.73
C ARG A 312 -31.21 -18.78 -0.31
N GLU A 313 -30.99 -18.41 -1.57
CA GLU A 313 -31.95 -18.64 -2.66
C GLU A 313 -31.61 -19.96 -3.34
N LYS A 314 -32.36 -21.02 -3.00
CA LYS A 314 -32.24 -22.32 -3.67
C LYS A 314 -32.86 -22.24 -5.06
N ILE A 315 -32.07 -22.53 -6.09
CA ILE A 315 -32.54 -22.62 -7.48
C ILE A 315 -33.11 -24.02 -7.73
N PHE A 316 -32.39 -25.06 -7.29
CA PHE A 316 -32.84 -26.45 -7.37
C PHE A 316 -32.94 -27.07 -5.98
N ALA A 317 -34.01 -27.82 -5.76
CA ALA A 317 -34.32 -28.54 -4.51
C ALA A 317 -34.75 -29.98 -4.83
N GLY A 318 -33.86 -30.72 -5.51
CA GLY A 318 -34.09 -32.09 -5.97
C GLY A 318 -34.50 -32.17 -7.45
N PHE A 319 -33.77 -31.47 -8.31
CA PHE A 319 -34.02 -31.48 -9.75
C PHE A 319 -33.37 -32.70 -10.42
N SER A 320 -34.13 -33.43 -11.24
CA SER A 320 -33.60 -34.55 -12.03
C SER A 320 -33.98 -34.42 -13.50
N LEU A 321 -33.01 -34.70 -14.38
CA LEU A 321 -33.16 -34.60 -15.83
C LEU A 321 -32.26 -35.63 -16.51
N SER A 322 -32.78 -36.35 -17.50
CA SER A 322 -31.99 -37.24 -18.36
C SER A 322 -32.13 -36.77 -19.81
N ILE A 323 -31.00 -36.62 -20.49
CA ILE A 323 -30.87 -36.20 -21.89
C ILE A 323 -30.17 -37.34 -22.64
N PRO A 324 -30.93 -38.17 -23.38
CA PRO A 324 -30.36 -39.26 -24.15
C PRO A 324 -29.44 -38.78 -25.27
N SER A 325 -28.37 -39.54 -25.53
CA SER A 325 -27.44 -39.31 -26.64
C SER A 325 -28.15 -39.12 -27.98
N GLY A 326 -27.73 -38.13 -28.76
CA GLY A 326 -28.25 -37.87 -30.11
C GLY A 326 -29.64 -37.22 -30.17
N THR A 327 -30.21 -36.82 -29.02
CA THR A 327 -31.49 -36.11 -28.96
C THR A 327 -31.32 -34.61 -28.71
N ILE A 328 -32.31 -33.81 -29.12
CA ILE A 328 -32.37 -32.38 -28.81
C ILE A 328 -33.40 -32.17 -27.71
N THR A 329 -32.95 -31.79 -26.52
CA THR A 329 -33.83 -31.45 -25.39
C THR A 329 -34.01 -29.93 -25.31
N ALA A 330 -35.26 -29.48 -25.34
CA ALA A 330 -35.62 -28.07 -25.15
C ALA A 330 -36.09 -27.83 -23.70
N LEU A 331 -35.41 -26.94 -22.98
CA LEU A 331 -35.77 -26.56 -21.61
C LEU A 331 -36.60 -25.27 -21.62
N VAL A 332 -37.90 -25.37 -21.29
CA VAL A 332 -38.83 -24.23 -21.26
C VAL A 332 -39.29 -23.92 -19.83
N GLY A 333 -39.58 -22.65 -19.55
CA GLY A 333 -40.07 -22.22 -18.24
C GLY A 333 -39.99 -20.70 -18.06
N GLU A 334 -40.58 -20.19 -16.98
CA GLU A 334 -40.62 -18.77 -16.64
C GLU A 334 -39.23 -18.19 -16.34
N SER A 335 -39.07 -16.87 -16.42
CA SER A 335 -37.80 -16.22 -16.07
C SER A 335 -37.39 -16.57 -14.64
N GLY A 336 -36.12 -16.94 -14.43
CA GLY A 336 -35.61 -17.36 -13.12
C GLY A 336 -35.80 -18.84 -12.75
N SER A 337 -36.43 -19.65 -13.61
CA SER A 337 -36.68 -21.09 -13.35
C SER A 337 -35.43 -22.00 -13.37
N GLY A 338 -34.21 -21.44 -13.41
CA GLY A 338 -32.97 -22.22 -13.41
C GLY A 338 -32.50 -22.76 -14.77
N LYS A 339 -33.13 -22.39 -15.90
CA LYS A 339 -32.75 -22.94 -17.22
C LYS A 339 -31.27 -22.80 -17.58
N SER A 340 -30.73 -21.58 -17.49
CA SER A 340 -29.30 -21.33 -17.72
C SER A 340 -28.41 -21.98 -16.66
N THR A 341 -28.96 -22.26 -15.47
CA THR A 341 -28.21 -22.92 -14.38
C THR A 341 -27.95 -24.38 -14.71
N VAL A 342 -28.87 -25.06 -15.40
CA VAL A 342 -28.63 -26.43 -15.91
C VAL A 342 -27.40 -26.46 -16.81
N ILE A 343 -27.30 -25.51 -17.74
CA ILE A 343 -26.14 -25.39 -18.64
C ILE A 343 -24.86 -25.15 -17.83
N SER A 344 -24.87 -24.20 -16.89
CA SER A 344 -23.69 -23.92 -16.06
C SER A 344 -23.23 -25.09 -15.18
N LEU A 345 -24.13 -26.01 -14.81
CA LEU A 345 -23.79 -27.22 -14.07
C LEU A 345 -23.22 -28.31 -14.99
N ILE A 346 -23.76 -28.46 -16.21
CA ILE A 346 -23.24 -29.40 -17.22
C ILE A 346 -21.84 -28.97 -17.69
N GLU A 347 -21.60 -27.66 -17.83
CA GLU A 347 -20.29 -27.09 -18.17
C GLU A 347 -19.32 -27.04 -16.96
N ARG A 348 -19.77 -27.51 -15.77
CA ARG A 348 -19.01 -27.50 -14.51
C ARG A 348 -18.43 -26.13 -14.12
N PHE A 349 -19.12 -25.04 -14.43
CA PHE A 349 -18.76 -23.72 -13.87
C PHE A 349 -19.08 -23.60 -12.38
N TYR A 350 -20.00 -24.44 -11.91
CA TYR A 350 -20.31 -24.58 -10.49
C TYR A 350 -20.49 -26.06 -10.16
N ASP A 351 -20.07 -26.43 -8.96
CA ASP A 351 -20.43 -27.72 -8.38
C ASP A 351 -21.79 -27.60 -7.67
N GLN A 352 -22.61 -28.64 -7.80
CA GLN A 352 -23.82 -28.82 -7.01
C GLN A 352 -23.50 -29.06 -5.53
N GLN A 353 -24.43 -28.65 -4.65
CA GLN A 353 -24.30 -28.84 -3.20
C GLN A 353 -24.69 -30.26 -2.77
N ALA A 354 -25.67 -30.86 -3.45
CA ALA A 354 -26.02 -32.28 -3.32
C ALA A 354 -26.55 -32.80 -4.67
N GLY A 355 -26.53 -34.13 -4.82
CA GLY A 355 -26.82 -34.81 -6.09
C GLY A 355 -25.60 -34.94 -6.99
N GLU A 356 -25.81 -35.54 -8.16
CA GLU A 356 -24.75 -35.89 -9.10
C GLU A 356 -25.10 -35.48 -10.53
N VAL A 357 -24.09 -34.96 -11.25
CA VAL A 357 -24.16 -34.70 -12.70
C VAL A 357 -23.27 -35.72 -13.37
N LEU A 358 -23.84 -36.49 -14.28
CA LEU A 358 -23.20 -37.62 -14.93
C LEU A 358 -23.16 -37.36 -16.44
N ILE A 359 -22.03 -37.66 -17.06
CA ILE A 359 -21.88 -37.75 -18.52
C ILE A 359 -21.46 -39.19 -18.84
N ASP A 360 -22.23 -39.89 -19.67
CA ASP A 360 -22.04 -41.30 -20.01
C ASP A 360 -21.91 -42.22 -18.78
N GLY A 361 -22.65 -41.89 -17.71
CA GLY A 361 -22.64 -42.63 -16.43
C GLY A 361 -21.46 -42.34 -15.51
N ILE A 362 -20.53 -41.45 -15.90
CA ILE A 362 -19.37 -41.04 -15.07
C ILE A 362 -19.64 -39.68 -14.45
N ASN A 363 -19.26 -39.51 -13.19
CA ASN A 363 -19.47 -38.24 -12.48
C ASN A 363 -18.61 -37.13 -13.10
N LEU A 364 -19.23 -35.99 -13.38
CA LEU A 364 -18.58 -34.83 -13.99
C LEU A 364 -17.33 -34.35 -13.20
N LYS A 365 -17.28 -34.65 -11.89
CA LYS A 365 -16.14 -34.32 -11.03
C LYS A 365 -14.86 -35.07 -11.37
N GLU A 366 -14.98 -36.24 -11.96
CA GLU A 366 -13.85 -37.12 -12.31
C GLU A 366 -13.21 -36.76 -13.65
N PHE A 367 -13.88 -35.94 -14.47
CA PHE A 367 -13.37 -35.52 -15.76
C PHE A 367 -12.24 -34.51 -15.65
N LEU A 368 -11.30 -34.60 -16.59
CA LEU A 368 -10.30 -33.56 -16.82
C LEU A 368 -10.95 -32.32 -17.42
N LEU A 369 -10.77 -31.17 -16.76
CA LEU A 369 -11.17 -29.86 -17.28
C LEU A 369 -10.06 -29.30 -18.17
N ARG A 370 -10.41 -28.63 -19.26
CA ARG A 370 -9.44 -28.10 -20.22
C ARG A 370 -9.81 -26.70 -20.70
#